data_AF-A0A3B9KMP9-F1
#
_entry.id   AF-A0A3B9KMP9-F1
#
_cell.length_a   1.000
_cell.length_b   1.000
_cell.length_c   1.000
_cell.angle_alpha   90.00
_cell.angle_beta   90.00
_cell.angle_gamma   90.00
#
_symmetry.space_group_name_H-M   'P 1'
#
loop_
_entity.id
_entity.type
_entity.pdbx_description
1 polymer ?
#
loop_
_entity_poly.entity_id
_entity_poly.type
_entity_poly.pdbx_seq_one_letter_code
_entity_poly.pdbx_strand_id
1 'polypeptide(L)'
;MIFDLIKKIFGTSSERYIKRITPYISQINATFEALESASDDDLRNRTREMIDYIESKRQEAREKAQSQGFDGERTDNLIYEAEQAALNDLMVEAFAMVKQACKRLLGKEFRVVGQTMVWDMVPFDVQLLGAVVLHQGAISEMKTGEGKTLVATMPVFLNALTGRGVHVVTVNDYLAERDAEWMGIIYQFLGLSVGKILNTMPPDVRKEEYAKDIVYGTNNEFGFDYLRDNMAVSMDHVVQRG
;
A
#
# COMPACT_ATOMS: atom_id res chain seq x y z
N MET A 1 9.08 6.90 40.05
CA MET A 1 9.75 5.79 40.79
C MET A 1 9.17 4.41 40.45
N ILE A 2 7.93 4.05 40.83
CA ILE A 2 7.35 2.74 40.45
C ILE A 2 7.16 2.61 38.93
N PHE A 3 6.65 3.65 38.26
CA PHE A 3 6.48 3.67 36.80
C PHE A 3 7.79 3.57 36.02
N ASP A 4 8.85 4.21 36.51
CA ASP A 4 10.18 4.16 35.87
C ASP A 4 10.81 2.78 36.07
N LEU A 5 10.59 2.14 37.22
CA LEU A 5 11.04 0.79 37.51
C LEU A 5 10.30 -0.24 36.64
N ILE A 6 8.98 -0.10 36.45
CA ILE A 6 8.19 -0.94 35.54
C ILE A 6 8.64 -0.77 34.09
N LYS A 7 8.89 0.46 33.61
CA LYS A 7 9.46 0.70 32.27
C LYS A 7 10.84 0.10 32.11
N LYS A 8 11.68 0.13 33.16
CA LYS A 8 13.04 -0.44 33.12
C LYS A 8 13.03 -1.98 33.07
N ILE A 9 11.99 -2.62 33.60
CA ILE A 9 11.84 -4.09 33.62
C ILE A 9 11.05 -4.60 32.41
N PHE A 10 10.00 -3.90 31.97
CA PHE A 10 9.07 -4.35 30.92
C PHE A 10 9.13 -3.53 29.62
N GLY A 11 10.03 -2.57 29.54
CA GLY A 11 10.17 -1.64 28.42
C GLY A 11 9.04 -0.61 28.32
N THR A 12 9.16 0.27 27.34
CA THR A 12 8.08 1.19 26.94
C THR A 12 6.98 0.46 26.15
N SER A 13 5.82 1.09 25.96
CA SER A 13 4.75 0.54 25.12
C SER A 13 5.24 0.31 23.68
N SER A 14 6.01 1.28 23.15
CA SER A 14 6.61 1.21 21.83
C SER A 14 7.63 0.08 21.71
N GLU A 15 8.49 -0.13 22.71
CA GLU A 15 9.44 -1.25 22.70
C GLU A 15 8.73 -2.61 22.69
N ARG A 16 7.66 -2.78 23.48
CA ARG A 16 6.86 -4.00 23.46
C ARG A 16 6.16 -4.22 22.13
N TYR A 17 5.63 -3.14 21.53
CA TYR A 17 5.01 -3.17 20.22
C TYR A 17 5.99 -3.58 19.13
N ILE A 18 7.17 -2.94 19.08
CA ILE A 18 8.25 -3.28 18.15
C ILE A 18 8.65 -4.74 18.32
N LYS A 19 8.91 -5.20 19.55
CA LYS A 19 9.28 -6.60 19.83
C LYS A 19 8.24 -7.60 19.31
N ARG A 20 6.95 -7.25 19.34
CA ARG A 20 5.87 -8.09 18.84
C ARG A 20 5.88 -8.21 17.32
N ILE A 21 6.26 -7.16 16.60
CA ILE A 21 6.26 -7.14 15.14
C ILE A 21 7.61 -7.49 14.52
N THR A 22 8.72 -7.45 15.28
CA THR A 22 10.06 -7.87 14.84
C THR A 22 10.09 -9.25 14.17
N PRO A 23 9.35 -10.28 14.61
CA PRO A 23 9.35 -11.58 13.93
C PRO A 23 8.95 -11.52 12.45
N TYR A 24 8.10 -10.57 12.05
CA TYR A 24 7.73 -10.39 10.64
C TYR A 24 8.93 -10.02 9.77
N ILE A 25 9.92 -9.30 10.30
CA ILE A 25 11.11 -8.89 9.55
C ILE A 25 11.92 -10.11 9.12
N SER A 26 12.13 -11.04 10.05
CA SER A 26 12.82 -12.30 9.75
C SER A 26 12.04 -13.15 8.75
N GLN A 27 10.70 -13.18 8.85
CA GLN A 27 9.85 -13.91 7.90
C GLN A 27 9.88 -13.28 6.50
N ILE A 28 9.83 -11.95 6.41
CA ILE A 28 9.92 -11.21 5.13
C ILE A 28 11.29 -11.49 4.50
N ASN A 29 12.38 -11.39 5.26
CA ASN A 29 13.72 -11.65 4.73
C ASN A 29 13.90 -13.11 4.28
N ALA A 30 13.37 -14.08 5.04
CA ALA A 30 13.41 -15.49 4.63
C ALA A 30 12.62 -15.72 3.33
N THR A 31 11.45 -15.11 3.20
CA THR A 31 10.61 -15.19 2.00
C THR A 31 11.27 -14.49 0.80
N PHE A 32 11.90 -13.35 1.04
CA PHE A 32 12.68 -12.60 0.05
C PHE A 32 13.80 -13.47 -0.55
N GLU A 33 14.58 -14.16 0.28
CA GLU A 33 15.61 -15.09 -0.19
C GLU A 33 15.02 -16.29 -0.95
N ALA A 34 13.88 -16.82 -0.49
CA ALA A 34 13.20 -17.93 -1.19
C ALA A 34 12.71 -17.53 -2.60
N LEU A 35 12.34 -16.27 -2.79
CA LEU A 35 11.90 -15.73 -4.08
C LEU A 35 13.05 -15.45 -5.07
N GLU A 36 14.32 -15.67 -4.70
CA GLU A 36 15.48 -15.39 -5.58
C GLU A 36 15.41 -16.16 -6.91
N SER A 37 14.89 -17.38 -6.85
CA SER A 37 14.74 -18.27 -8.01
C SER A 37 13.50 -17.97 -8.87
N ALA A 38 12.57 -17.15 -8.39
CA ALA A 38 11.36 -16.80 -9.11
C ALA A 38 11.67 -15.84 -10.26
N SER A 39 11.07 -16.05 -11.42
CA SER A 39 11.15 -15.14 -12.56
C SER A 39 10.30 -13.87 -12.33
N ASP A 40 10.55 -12.84 -13.12
CA ASP A 40 9.74 -11.61 -13.08
C ASP A 40 8.26 -11.89 -13.41
N ASP A 41 7.97 -12.86 -14.27
CA ASP A 41 6.61 -13.27 -14.60
C ASP A 41 5.95 -14.08 -13.48
N ASP A 42 6.71 -14.89 -12.74
CA ASP A 42 6.21 -15.58 -11.55
C ASP A 42 5.75 -14.56 -10.49
N LEU A 43 6.52 -13.49 -10.28
CA LEU A 43 6.15 -12.41 -9.35
C LEU A 43 4.85 -11.72 -9.79
N ARG A 44 4.68 -11.42 -11.08
CA ARG A 44 3.43 -10.81 -11.60
C ARG A 44 2.25 -11.76 -11.51
N ASN A 45 2.45 -13.04 -11.80
CA ASN A 45 1.40 -14.05 -11.67
C ASN A 45 0.99 -14.18 -10.20
N ARG A 46 1.95 -14.14 -9.28
CA ARG A 46 1.68 -14.20 -7.86
C ARG A 46 0.84 -13.01 -7.36
N THR A 47 1.06 -11.81 -7.90
CA THR A 47 0.18 -10.66 -7.63
C THR A 47 -1.28 -10.98 -7.98
N ARG A 48 -1.54 -11.62 -9.12
CA ARG A 48 -2.91 -12.00 -9.54
C ARG A 48 -3.52 -13.03 -8.60
N GLU A 49 -2.76 -14.06 -8.23
CA GLU A 49 -3.22 -15.07 -7.27
C GLU A 49 -3.56 -14.48 -5.89
N MET A 50 -2.81 -13.45 -5.46
CA MET A 50 -3.12 -12.74 -4.22
C MET A 50 -4.43 -11.96 -4.32
N ILE A 51 -4.70 -11.32 -5.46
CA ILE A 51 -5.98 -10.65 -5.73
C ILE A 51 -7.13 -11.67 -5.71
N ASP A 52 -6.97 -12.80 -6.41
CA ASP A 52 -7.96 -13.88 -6.45
C ASP A 52 -8.25 -14.44 -5.05
N TYR A 53 -7.21 -14.59 -4.22
CA TYR A 53 -7.36 -15.01 -2.82
C TYR A 53 -8.18 -14.02 -1.99
N ILE A 54 -7.89 -12.72 -2.11
CA ILE A 54 -8.66 -11.68 -1.40
C ILE A 54 -10.12 -11.67 -1.87
N GLU A 55 -10.35 -11.80 -3.18
CA GLU A 55 -11.70 -11.88 -3.73
C GLU A 55 -12.45 -13.12 -3.22
N SER A 56 -11.79 -14.27 -3.13
CA SER A 56 -12.40 -15.48 -2.57
C SER A 56 -12.80 -15.27 -1.11
N LYS A 57 -11.97 -14.61 -0.30
CA LYS A 57 -12.29 -14.28 1.11
C LYS A 57 -13.43 -13.29 1.25
N ARG A 58 -13.50 -12.29 0.37
CA ARG A 58 -14.63 -11.37 0.27
C ARG A 58 -15.93 -12.13 -0.07
N GLN A 59 -15.87 -13.08 -0.99
CA GLN A 59 -17.04 -13.87 -1.40
C GLN A 59 -17.51 -14.82 -0.29
N GLU A 60 -16.60 -15.52 0.38
CA GLU A 60 -16.89 -16.35 1.57
C GLU A 60 -17.60 -15.51 2.65
N ALA A 61 -17.14 -14.27 2.90
CA ALA A 61 -17.74 -13.36 3.86
C ALA A 61 -19.15 -12.91 3.44
N ARG A 62 -19.39 -12.63 2.16
CA ARG A 62 -20.72 -12.28 1.62
C ARG A 62 -21.71 -13.42 1.82
N GLU A 63 -21.31 -14.64 1.49
CA GLU A 63 -22.16 -15.84 1.64
C GLU A 63 -22.48 -16.09 3.12
N LYS A 64 -21.49 -15.92 4.00
CA LYS A 64 -21.69 -16.02 5.45
C LYS A 64 -22.65 -14.95 5.97
N ALA A 65 -22.50 -13.70 5.55
CA ALA A 65 -23.43 -12.62 5.92
C ALA A 65 -24.86 -12.96 5.50
N GLN A 66 -25.03 -13.41 4.25
CA GLN A 66 -26.34 -13.82 3.72
C GLN A 66 -26.94 -14.99 4.51
N SER A 67 -26.15 -16.01 4.85
CA SER A 67 -26.63 -17.17 5.64
C SER A 67 -27.07 -16.80 7.05
N GLN A 68 -26.51 -15.71 7.60
CA GLN A 68 -26.83 -15.20 8.94
C GLN A 68 -27.94 -14.13 8.90
N GLY A 69 -28.45 -13.80 7.70
CA GLY A 69 -29.45 -12.75 7.51
C GLY A 69 -28.94 -11.35 7.85
N PHE A 70 -27.62 -11.12 7.71
CA PHE A 70 -27.04 -9.79 7.89
C PHE A 70 -27.24 -8.95 6.62
N ASP A 71 -27.40 -7.64 6.83
CA ASP A 71 -27.54 -6.63 5.79
C ASP A 71 -26.77 -5.34 6.17
N GLY A 72 -26.64 -4.44 5.20
CA GLY A 72 -25.98 -3.13 5.36
C GLY A 72 -24.63 -3.22 6.07
N GLU A 73 -24.46 -2.39 7.10
CA GLU A 73 -23.22 -2.23 7.87
C GLU A 73 -22.68 -3.55 8.44
N ARG A 74 -23.54 -4.50 8.82
CA ARG A 74 -23.07 -5.80 9.36
C ARG A 74 -22.42 -6.65 8.28
N THR A 75 -22.95 -6.60 7.06
CA THR A 75 -22.35 -7.28 5.91
C THR A 75 -21.03 -6.61 5.54
N ASP A 76 -21.00 -5.28 5.50
CA ASP A 76 -19.81 -4.52 5.16
C ASP A 76 -18.68 -4.77 6.17
N ASN A 77 -18.99 -4.81 7.47
CA ASN A 77 -18.04 -5.12 8.52
C ASN A 77 -17.49 -6.55 8.39
N LEU A 78 -18.34 -7.55 8.10
CA LEU A 78 -17.88 -8.93 7.94
C LEU A 78 -16.96 -9.09 6.72
N ILE A 79 -17.28 -8.40 5.62
CA ILE A 79 -16.43 -8.36 4.43
C ILE A 79 -15.10 -7.69 4.75
N TYR A 80 -15.14 -6.53 5.41
CA TYR A 80 -13.95 -5.78 5.79
C TYR A 80 -13.03 -6.61 6.69
N GLU A 81 -13.57 -7.27 7.71
CA GLU A 81 -12.80 -8.17 8.59
C GLU A 81 -12.12 -9.31 7.81
N ALA A 82 -12.82 -9.92 6.85
CA ALA A 82 -12.27 -10.98 6.01
C ALA A 82 -11.15 -10.45 5.08
N GLU A 83 -11.32 -9.26 4.50
CA GLU A 83 -10.27 -8.61 3.71
C GLU A 83 -9.04 -8.29 4.57
N GLN A 84 -9.22 -7.71 5.75
CA GLN A 84 -8.12 -7.41 6.66
C GLN A 84 -7.38 -8.67 7.11
N ALA A 85 -8.11 -9.76 7.38
CA ALA A 85 -7.49 -11.05 7.66
C ALA A 85 -6.65 -11.55 6.47
N ALA A 86 -7.21 -11.52 5.26
CA ALA A 86 -6.50 -11.94 4.05
C ALA A 86 -5.24 -11.09 3.78
N LEU A 87 -5.32 -9.77 3.96
CA LEU A 87 -4.16 -8.88 3.81
C LEU A 87 -3.07 -9.19 4.85
N ASN A 88 -3.45 -9.51 6.09
CA ASN A 88 -2.50 -9.90 7.13
C ASN A 88 -1.81 -11.24 6.81
N ASP A 89 -2.56 -12.20 6.27
CA ASP A 89 -2.00 -13.49 5.83
C ASP A 89 -0.96 -13.30 4.71
N LEU A 90 -1.22 -12.36 3.78
CA LEU A 90 -0.37 -12.08 2.63
C LEU A 90 0.78 -11.11 2.91
N MET A 91 0.76 -10.38 4.03
CA MET A 91 1.65 -9.25 4.29
C MET A 91 3.13 -9.60 4.11
N VAL A 92 3.56 -10.73 4.69
CA VAL A 92 4.96 -11.18 4.65
C VAL A 92 5.43 -11.39 3.22
N GLU A 93 4.64 -12.11 2.43
CA GLU A 93 4.97 -12.45 1.05
C GLU A 93 4.92 -11.21 0.16
N ALA A 94 3.87 -10.39 0.28
CA ALA A 94 3.73 -9.16 -0.50
C ALA A 94 4.90 -8.19 -0.24
N PHE A 95 5.35 -8.05 1.01
CA PHE A 95 6.48 -7.18 1.34
C PHE A 95 7.80 -7.74 0.81
N ALA A 96 7.97 -9.07 0.85
CA ALA A 96 9.11 -9.74 0.24
C ALA A 96 9.14 -9.56 -1.28
N MET A 97 7.99 -9.61 -1.95
CA MET A 97 7.88 -9.35 -3.40
C MET A 97 8.25 -7.91 -3.75
N VAL A 98 7.79 -6.93 -2.97
CA VAL A 98 8.21 -5.52 -3.14
C VAL A 98 9.72 -5.37 -2.96
N LYS A 99 10.29 -6.01 -1.93
CA LYS A 99 11.74 -6.02 -1.71
C LYS A 99 12.50 -6.69 -2.86
N GLN A 100 11.97 -7.77 -3.45
CA GLN A 100 12.56 -8.40 -4.63
C GLN A 100 12.46 -7.54 -5.88
N ALA A 101 11.34 -6.86 -6.10
CA ALA A 101 11.23 -5.88 -7.18
C ALA A 101 12.31 -4.80 -7.04
N CYS A 102 12.51 -4.25 -5.84
CA CYS A 102 13.60 -3.30 -5.57
C CYS A 102 14.98 -3.87 -5.94
N LYS A 103 15.28 -5.12 -5.55
CA LYS A 103 16.56 -5.78 -5.89
C LYS A 103 16.71 -6.00 -7.40
N ARG A 104 15.67 -6.45 -8.09
CA ARG A 104 15.64 -6.67 -9.56
C ARG A 104 15.80 -5.37 -10.35
N LEU A 105 15.47 -4.24 -9.75
CA LEU A 105 15.59 -2.91 -10.35
C LEU A 105 16.98 -2.28 -10.15
N LEU A 106 17.83 -2.82 -9.27
CA LEU A 106 19.15 -2.26 -8.96
C LEU A 106 19.99 -1.96 -10.21
N GLY A 107 20.57 -0.76 -10.22
CA GLY A 107 21.45 -0.26 -11.29
C GLY A 107 20.72 0.18 -12.57
N LYS A 108 19.39 0.01 -12.66
CA LYS A 108 18.62 0.47 -13.83
C LYS A 108 18.34 1.96 -13.75
N GLU A 109 18.29 2.60 -14.92
CA GLU A 109 18.00 4.01 -15.08
C GLU A 109 16.54 4.25 -15.52
N PHE A 110 15.90 5.24 -14.90
CA PHE A 110 14.52 5.61 -15.17
C PHE A 110 14.38 7.11 -15.31
N ARG A 111 13.44 7.55 -16.15
CA ARG A 111 13.09 8.96 -16.26
C ARG A 111 11.97 9.28 -15.29
N VAL A 112 12.24 10.18 -14.34
CA VAL A 112 11.33 10.62 -13.28
C VAL A 112 11.29 12.14 -13.30
N VAL A 113 10.12 12.71 -13.60
CA VAL A 113 9.88 14.16 -13.73
C VAL A 113 10.94 14.86 -14.59
N GLY A 114 11.25 14.24 -15.73
CA GLY A 114 12.23 14.75 -16.68
C GLY A 114 13.70 14.51 -16.33
N GLN A 115 14.02 13.96 -15.16
CA GLN A 115 15.38 13.65 -14.71
C GLN A 115 15.68 12.15 -14.83
N THR A 116 16.93 11.79 -15.11
CA THR A 116 17.36 10.39 -15.08
C THR A 116 17.77 10.03 -13.66
N MET A 117 17.16 8.99 -13.11
CA MET A 117 17.44 8.47 -11.77
C MET A 117 17.87 7.01 -11.87
N VAL A 118 18.94 6.66 -11.15
CA VAL A 118 19.37 5.26 -10.99
C VAL A 118 18.62 4.66 -9.80
N TRP A 119 18.07 3.47 -9.97
CA TRP A 119 17.53 2.70 -8.86
C TRP A 119 18.66 2.04 -8.07
N ASP A 120 18.97 2.56 -6.89
CA ASP A 120 20.03 2.04 -6.00
C ASP A 120 19.49 1.79 -4.58
N MET A 121 18.32 1.14 -4.50
CA MET A 121 17.60 0.94 -3.25
C MET A 121 17.12 -0.49 -3.10
N VAL A 122 17.43 -1.10 -1.95
CA VAL A 122 16.77 -2.31 -1.44
C VAL A 122 16.36 -2.03 0.01
N PRO A 123 15.09 -2.28 0.39
CA PRO A 123 14.62 -2.01 1.75
C PRO A 123 15.46 -2.66 2.85
N PHE A 124 15.88 -1.85 3.82
CA PHE A 124 16.51 -2.28 5.07
C PHE A 124 15.49 -2.79 6.08
N ASP A 125 15.94 -3.54 7.09
CA ASP A 125 15.09 -4.11 8.14
C ASP A 125 14.26 -3.06 8.90
N VAL A 126 14.85 -1.88 9.15
CA VAL A 126 14.12 -0.76 9.79
C VAL A 126 13.01 -0.21 8.91
N GLN A 127 13.15 -0.32 7.58
CA GLN A 127 12.12 0.09 6.62
C GLN A 127 11.02 -0.95 6.52
N LEU A 128 11.36 -2.25 6.55
CA LEU A 128 10.39 -3.34 6.67
C LEU A 128 9.57 -3.19 7.97
N LEU A 129 10.22 -2.81 9.08
CA LEU A 129 9.55 -2.54 10.34
C LEU A 129 8.58 -1.37 10.19
N GLY A 130 9.02 -0.27 9.59
CA GLY A 130 8.15 0.88 9.33
C GLY A 130 6.93 0.53 8.48
N ALA A 131 7.10 -0.33 7.47
CA ALA A 131 6.02 -0.80 6.61
C ALA A 131 4.97 -1.63 7.38
N VAL A 132 5.42 -2.52 8.28
CA VAL A 132 4.50 -3.31 9.13
C VAL A 132 3.71 -2.41 10.06
N VAL A 133 4.33 -1.35 10.60
CA VAL A 133 3.64 -0.35 11.43
C VAL A 133 2.54 0.36 10.63
N LEU A 134 2.85 0.81 9.41
CA LEU A 134 1.87 1.47 8.55
C LEU A 134 0.70 0.54 8.18
N HIS A 135 0.98 -0.71 7.82
CA HIS A 135 -0.06 -1.70 7.53
C HIS A 135 -1.01 -1.94 8.71
N GLN A 136 -0.50 -1.89 9.94
CA GLN A 136 -1.31 -2.03 11.15
C GLN A 136 -2.12 -0.77 11.51
N GLY A 137 -2.18 0.24 10.63
CA GLY A 137 -2.92 1.49 10.85
C GLY A 137 -2.28 2.42 11.87
N ALA A 138 -0.99 2.24 12.18
CA ALA A 138 -0.25 3.07 13.11
C ALA A 138 0.69 4.06 12.38
N ILE A 139 1.11 5.10 13.09
CA ILE A 139 2.04 6.11 12.55
C ILE A 139 3.47 5.58 12.70
N SER A 140 4.18 5.47 11.58
CA SER A 140 5.61 5.18 11.58
C SER A 140 6.43 6.47 11.63
N GLU A 141 7.00 6.78 12.80
CA GLU A 141 7.93 7.91 12.95
C GLU A 141 9.33 7.51 12.46
N MET A 142 9.79 8.14 11.38
CA MET A 142 11.12 7.90 10.81
C MET A 142 11.82 9.23 10.55
N LYS A 143 13.14 9.28 10.83
CA LYS A 143 13.94 10.47 10.59
C LYS A 143 14.05 10.76 9.09
N THR A 144 14.38 12.01 8.74
CA THR A 144 14.67 12.38 7.36
C THR A 144 15.89 11.60 6.88
N GLY A 145 15.83 11.05 5.67
CA GLY A 145 16.87 10.17 5.11
C GLY A 145 16.62 8.67 5.29
N GLU A 146 15.71 8.26 6.18
CA GLU A 146 15.40 6.83 6.42
C GLU A 146 14.57 6.16 5.29
N GLY A 147 14.29 6.86 4.19
CA GLY A 147 13.57 6.32 3.04
C GLY A 147 12.06 6.13 3.25
N LYS A 148 11.38 7.09 3.89
CA LYS A 148 9.91 7.09 4.10
C LYS A 148 9.10 6.77 2.83
N THR A 149 9.51 7.33 1.69
CA THR A 149 8.86 7.08 0.40
C THR A 149 8.94 5.61 -0.01
N LEU A 150 10.10 4.96 0.16
CA LEU A 150 10.27 3.54 -0.12
C LEU A 150 9.50 2.66 0.86
N VAL A 151 9.45 3.04 2.14
CA VAL A 151 8.71 2.32 3.20
C VAL A 151 7.22 2.20 2.86
N ALA A 152 6.63 3.28 2.36
CA ALA A 152 5.21 3.31 2.00
C ALA A 152 4.85 2.31 0.88
N THR A 153 5.81 1.90 0.04
CA THR A 153 5.53 1.04 -1.11
C THR A 153 4.98 -0.33 -0.74
N MET A 154 5.43 -0.89 0.37
CA MET A 154 5.01 -2.20 0.86
C MET A 154 3.52 -2.24 1.27
N PRO A 155 3.04 -1.40 2.21
CA PRO A 155 1.62 -1.38 2.55
C PRO A 155 0.76 -0.87 1.40
N VAL A 156 1.24 0.06 0.57
CA VAL A 156 0.49 0.53 -0.61
C VAL A 156 0.26 -0.61 -1.60
N PHE A 157 1.30 -1.37 -1.95
CA PHE A 157 1.19 -2.54 -2.82
C PHE A 157 0.17 -3.54 -2.27
N LEU A 158 0.32 -3.94 -0.99
CA LEU A 158 -0.55 -4.92 -0.35
C LEU A 158 -2.03 -4.47 -0.34
N ASN A 159 -2.31 -3.23 0.06
CA ASN A 159 -3.70 -2.74 0.15
C ASN A 159 -4.33 -2.51 -1.23
N ALA A 160 -3.53 -2.21 -2.25
CA ALA A 160 -4.01 -2.08 -3.63
C ALA A 160 -4.55 -3.41 -4.20
N LEU A 161 -4.11 -4.56 -3.68
CA LEU A 161 -4.60 -5.88 -4.10
C LEU A 161 -6.09 -6.10 -3.79
N THR A 162 -6.70 -5.26 -2.95
CA THR A 162 -8.15 -5.31 -2.71
C THR A 162 -8.98 -4.81 -3.89
N GLY A 163 -8.36 -4.10 -4.85
CA GLY A 163 -9.06 -3.46 -5.97
C GLY A 163 -9.92 -2.25 -5.57
N ARG A 164 -9.89 -1.82 -4.30
CA ARG A 164 -10.63 -0.63 -3.82
C ARG A 164 -9.92 0.69 -4.17
N GLY A 165 -8.67 0.61 -4.60
CA GLY A 165 -7.81 1.77 -4.81
C GLY A 165 -7.08 2.22 -3.54
N VAL A 166 -5.86 2.74 -3.69
CA VAL A 166 -5.08 3.33 -2.59
C VAL A 166 -4.72 4.77 -2.93
N HIS A 167 -5.10 5.71 -2.06
CA HIS A 167 -4.70 7.11 -2.18
C HIS A 167 -3.43 7.38 -1.38
N VAL A 168 -2.36 7.83 -2.05
CA VAL A 168 -1.11 8.25 -1.42
C VAL A 168 -1.04 9.77 -1.42
N VAL A 169 -1.14 10.36 -0.24
CA VAL A 169 -1.20 11.81 -0.07
C VAL A 169 0.18 12.41 0.14
N THR A 170 0.55 13.39 -0.67
CA THR A 170 1.76 14.20 -0.53
C THR A 170 1.43 15.66 -0.25
N VAL A 171 2.45 16.47 0.04
CA VAL A 171 2.25 17.89 0.40
C VAL A 171 2.15 18.84 -0.81
N ASN A 172 2.53 18.40 -2.01
CA ASN A 172 2.40 19.19 -3.23
C ASN A 172 2.43 18.32 -4.49
N ASP A 173 1.95 18.88 -5.59
CA ASP A 173 1.83 18.24 -6.91
C ASP A 173 3.16 17.69 -7.43
N TYR A 174 4.28 18.40 -7.24
CA TYR A 174 5.60 17.92 -7.65
C TYR A 174 5.98 16.61 -6.94
N LEU A 175 5.76 16.52 -5.62
CA LEU A 175 6.05 15.30 -4.87
C LEU A 175 5.07 14.17 -5.21
N ALA A 176 3.79 14.49 -5.46
CA ALA A 176 2.82 13.50 -5.94
C ALA A 176 3.27 12.92 -7.29
N GLU A 177 3.62 13.78 -8.23
CA GLU A 177 4.10 13.39 -9.56
C GLU A 177 5.40 12.60 -9.49
N ARG A 178 6.40 13.10 -8.77
CA ARG A 178 7.69 12.43 -8.59
C ARG A 178 7.53 11.06 -7.96
N ASP A 179 6.77 10.94 -6.88
CA ASP A 179 6.64 9.68 -6.16
C ASP A 179 5.78 8.68 -6.93
N ALA A 180 4.77 9.14 -7.68
CA ALA A 180 3.99 8.30 -8.59
C ALA A 180 4.86 7.71 -9.71
N GLU A 181 5.73 8.52 -10.33
CA GLU A 181 6.63 8.04 -11.38
C GLU A 181 7.76 7.17 -10.83
N TRP A 182 8.33 7.54 -9.69
CA TRP A 182 9.49 6.85 -9.13
C TRP A 182 9.12 5.56 -8.41
N MET A 183 8.21 5.61 -7.44
CA MET A 183 7.77 4.39 -6.74
C MET A 183 6.84 3.56 -7.62
N GLY A 184 6.20 4.18 -8.61
CA GLY A 184 5.37 3.50 -9.59
C GLY A 184 6.09 2.42 -10.38
N ILE A 185 7.41 2.53 -10.54
CA ILE A 185 8.24 1.51 -11.19
C ILE A 185 8.09 0.15 -10.48
N ILE A 186 8.04 0.15 -9.14
CA ILE A 186 7.85 -1.08 -8.35
C ILE A 186 6.47 -1.68 -8.63
N TYR A 187 5.43 -0.85 -8.52
CA TYR A 187 4.05 -1.32 -8.65
C TYR A 187 3.77 -1.85 -10.06
N GLN A 188 4.23 -1.14 -11.09
CA GLN A 188 4.11 -1.54 -12.48
C GLN A 188 4.92 -2.81 -12.78
N PHE A 189 6.11 -2.95 -12.19
CA PHE A 189 6.89 -4.18 -12.29
C PHE A 189 6.10 -5.39 -11.76
N LEU A 190 5.36 -5.21 -10.65
CA LEU A 190 4.51 -6.22 -10.03
C LEU A 190 3.09 -6.31 -10.64
N GLY A 191 2.80 -5.53 -11.68
CA GLY A 191 1.57 -5.62 -12.47
C GLY A 191 0.41 -4.70 -12.03
N LEU A 192 0.65 -3.74 -11.14
CA LEU A 192 -0.35 -2.76 -10.71
C LEU A 192 -0.22 -1.43 -11.49
N SER A 193 -1.36 -0.77 -11.69
CA SER A 193 -1.46 0.54 -12.32
C SER A 193 -1.31 1.68 -11.31
N VAL A 194 -0.69 2.78 -11.76
CA VAL A 194 -0.35 3.91 -10.90
C VAL A 194 -0.77 5.22 -11.56
N GLY A 195 -1.50 6.03 -10.81
CA GLY A 195 -1.99 7.32 -11.23
C GLY A 195 -1.53 8.46 -10.35
N LYS A 196 -1.78 9.67 -10.84
CA LYS A 196 -1.53 10.92 -10.14
C LYS A 196 -2.63 11.92 -10.44
N ILE A 197 -3.04 12.67 -9.42
CA ILE A 197 -3.98 13.78 -9.55
C ILE A 197 -3.22 15.08 -9.35
N LEU A 198 -3.24 15.93 -10.38
CA LEU A 198 -2.60 17.24 -10.40
C LEU A 198 -3.66 18.33 -10.67
N ASN A 199 -3.41 19.54 -10.16
CA ASN A 199 -4.36 20.64 -10.21
C ASN A 199 -4.87 21.00 -11.63
N THR A 200 -4.06 20.82 -12.66
CA THR A 200 -4.36 21.17 -14.06
C THR A 200 -5.15 20.10 -14.82
N MET A 201 -5.41 18.94 -14.19
CA MET A 201 -6.09 17.83 -14.87
C MET A 201 -7.60 18.08 -15.04
N PRO A 202 -8.14 17.89 -16.25
CA PRO A 202 -9.57 17.96 -16.49
C PRO A 202 -10.30 16.72 -15.89
N PRO A 203 -11.62 16.80 -15.64
CA PRO A 203 -12.36 15.75 -14.92
C PRO A 203 -12.33 14.36 -15.57
N ASP A 204 -12.34 14.29 -16.90
CA ASP A 204 -12.24 13.05 -17.67
C ASP A 204 -10.91 12.33 -17.40
N VAL A 205 -9.79 13.06 -17.43
CA VAL A 205 -8.46 12.53 -17.09
C VAL A 205 -8.41 12.12 -15.62
N ARG A 206 -8.98 12.92 -14.71
CA ARG A 206 -9.03 12.55 -13.27
C ARG A 206 -9.76 11.23 -13.07
N LYS A 207 -10.87 11.00 -13.76
CA LYS A 207 -11.64 9.76 -13.69
C LYS A 207 -10.81 8.55 -14.14
N GLU A 208 -10.04 8.70 -15.21
CA GLU A 208 -9.09 7.66 -15.67
C GLU A 208 -7.98 7.40 -14.64
N GLU A 209 -7.43 8.46 -14.03
CA GLU A 209 -6.39 8.36 -13.01
C GLU A 209 -6.92 7.70 -11.72
N TYR A 210 -8.12 8.05 -11.27
CA TYR A 210 -8.79 7.43 -10.12
C TYR A 210 -9.13 5.96 -10.33
N ALA A 211 -9.30 5.51 -11.57
CA ALA A 211 -9.55 4.11 -11.89
C ALA A 211 -8.33 3.19 -11.68
N LYS A 212 -7.13 3.75 -11.52
CA LYS A 212 -5.89 3.00 -11.30
C LYS A 212 -5.75 2.51 -9.85
N ASP A 213 -5.06 1.39 -9.67
CA ASP A 213 -4.94 0.68 -8.38
C ASP A 213 -4.36 1.57 -7.26
N ILE A 214 -3.43 2.45 -7.61
CA ILE A 214 -2.77 3.37 -6.69
C ILE A 214 -2.81 4.78 -7.30
N VAL A 215 -3.20 5.77 -6.51
CA VAL A 215 -3.35 7.16 -6.95
C VAL A 215 -2.61 8.09 -5.99
N TYR A 216 -1.62 8.82 -6.51
CA TYR A 216 -0.92 9.87 -5.77
C TYR A 216 -1.63 11.21 -5.95
N GLY A 217 -1.57 12.07 -4.93
CA GLY A 217 -2.15 13.41 -5.02
C GLY A 217 -1.93 14.20 -3.75
N THR A 218 -2.44 15.42 -3.71
CA THR A 218 -2.43 16.24 -2.49
C THR A 218 -3.75 16.12 -1.75
N ASN A 219 -3.74 16.47 -0.47
CA ASN A 219 -4.96 16.53 0.34
C ASN A 219 -6.01 17.49 -0.27
N ASN A 220 -5.56 18.61 -0.85
CA ASN A 220 -6.43 19.57 -1.51
C ASN A 220 -7.11 18.95 -2.73
N GLU A 221 -6.35 18.27 -3.60
CA GLU A 221 -6.93 17.68 -4.81
C GLU A 221 -7.96 16.60 -4.49
N PHE A 222 -7.62 15.64 -3.61
CA PHE A 222 -8.57 14.61 -3.18
C PHE A 222 -9.81 15.22 -2.50
N GLY A 223 -9.62 16.24 -1.64
CA GLY A 223 -10.72 16.91 -0.95
C GLY A 223 -11.65 17.67 -1.90
N PHE A 224 -11.10 18.40 -2.86
CA PHE A 224 -11.91 19.15 -3.83
C PHE A 224 -12.61 18.24 -4.82
N ASP A 225 -12.00 17.13 -5.25
CA ASP A 225 -12.68 16.13 -6.07
C ASP A 225 -13.84 15.49 -5.32
N TYR A 226 -13.67 15.13 -4.03
CA TYR A 226 -14.77 14.64 -3.20
C TYR A 226 -15.94 15.66 -3.12
N LEU A 227 -15.63 16.95 -2.92
CA LEU A 227 -16.66 17.99 -2.90
C LEU A 227 -17.34 18.16 -4.26
N ARG A 228 -16.60 18.11 -5.38
CA ARG A 228 -17.15 18.18 -6.74
C ARG A 228 -18.06 16.99 -7.03
N ASP A 229 -17.66 15.79 -6.63
CA ASP A 229 -18.43 14.56 -6.84
C ASP A 229 -19.78 14.62 -6.10
N ASN A 230 -19.81 15.18 -4.88
CA ASN A 230 -21.05 15.38 -4.12
C ASN A 230 -21.94 16.53 -4.65
N MET A 231 -21.45 17.31 -5.61
CA MET A 231 -22.22 18.33 -6.33
C MET A 231 -22.56 17.89 -7.77
N ALA A 232 -22.13 16.70 -8.20
CA ALA A 232 -22.34 16.21 -9.55
C ALA A 232 -23.83 15.95 -9.81
N VAL A 233 -24.31 16.37 -10.98
CA VAL A 233 -25.71 16.16 -11.41
C VAL A 233 -25.98 14.75 -11.96
N SER A 234 -24.94 13.99 -12.26
CA SER A 234 -25.03 12.59 -12.67
C SER A 234 -23.79 11.80 -12.22
N MET A 235 -23.95 10.47 -12.10
CA MET A 235 -22.85 9.56 -11.78
C MET A 235 -21.75 9.55 -12.86
N ASP A 236 -22.05 9.97 -14.09
CA ASP A 236 -21.05 10.03 -15.15
C ASP A 236 -19.99 11.11 -14.88
N HIS A 237 -20.34 12.14 -14.10
CA HIS A 237 -19.45 13.24 -13.74
C HIS A 237 -18.66 13.01 -12.44
N VAL A 238 -18.96 11.94 -11.72
CA VAL A 238 -18.19 11.53 -10.53
C VAL A 238 -16.84 10.97 -10.98
N VAL A 239 -15.75 11.47 -10.38
CA VAL A 239 -14.38 11.09 -10.74
C VAL A 239 -13.77 10.09 -9.75
N GLN A 240 -14.08 10.17 -8.45
CA GLN A 240 -13.60 9.22 -7.45
C GLN A 240 -14.40 7.91 -7.49
N ARG A 241 -13.88 6.88 -6.81
CA ARG A 241 -14.48 5.52 -6.77
C ARG A 241 -14.61 4.93 -5.37
N GLY A 242 -14.55 5.77 -4.32
CA GLY A 242 -14.57 5.37 -2.91
C GLY A 242 -15.55 6.18 -2.08
#